data_AF-E3N1Z7-F1
#
_entry.id   AF-E3N1Z7-F1
#
_cell.length_a   1.000
_cell.length_b   1.000
_cell.length_c   1.000
_cell.angle_alpha   90.00
_cell.angle_beta   90.00
_cell.angle_gamma   90.00
#
_symmetry.space_group_name_H-M   'P 1'
#
loop_
_entity.id
_entity.type
_entity.pdbx_description
1 polymer ?
#
loop_
_entity_poly.entity_id
_entity_poly.type
_entity_poly.pdbx_seq_one_letter_code
_entity_poly.pdbx_strand_id
1 'polypeptide(L)'
;MVTELSYQGVRCVLEHLGASRRIHITARSPVLQKFEKSIPFRVSYLHLNSRFSSVKNVRIEVDYDNVGFKNNGEEVCKRKIPRKRKHQQEFGYPIKTMYKYFLGGRSCILVNRLEIFERVQNMDLSDNLKIQVNQLDTDCHEFSQYLPFIDSKSFPFKKLRTAINGPEDFDHPVCSIHLTALFIPNLPRFSIPIDGNAKIIIYGVEVSDRSEDRFELLVKVVSNDVSN
;
A
#
# COMPACT_ATOMS: atom_id res chain seq x y z
N MET A 1 28.29 20.31 -30.05
CA MET A 1 27.19 19.33 -30.19
C MET A 1 26.99 18.68 -28.82
N VAL A 2 25.77 18.42 -28.38
CA VAL A 2 25.54 17.59 -27.18
C VAL A 2 25.52 16.13 -27.63
N THR A 3 26.45 15.32 -27.15
CA THR A 3 26.43 13.87 -27.36
C THR A 3 25.29 13.28 -26.53
N GLU A 4 24.29 12.70 -27.18
CA GLU A 4 23.25 11.96 -26.47
C GLU A 4 23.87 10.77 -25.72
N LEU A 5 23.45 10.59 -24.46
CA LEU A 5 23.88 9.44 -23.66
C LEU A 5 23.41 8.14 -24.32
N SER A 6 24.29 7.14 -24.37
CA SER A 6 23.94 5.82 -24.89
C SER A 6 22.78 5.20 -24.10
N TYR A 7 22.04 4.28 -24.73
CA TYR A 7 20.87 3.63 -24.14
C TYR A 7 21.11 3.08 -22.71
N GLN A 8 22.27 2.44 -22.50
CA GLN A 8 22.66 1.94 -21.18
C GLN A 8 23.01 3.06 -20.18
N GLY A 9 23.64 4.15 -20.65
CA GLY A 9 23.91 5.33 -19.83
C GLY A 9 22.64 6.02 -19.34
N VAL A 10 21.67 6.25 -20.23
CA VAL A 10 20.36 6.84 -19.86
C VAL A 10 19.62 5.93 -18.88
N ARG A 11 19.60 4.61 -19.14
CA ARG A 11 18.99 3.62 -18.24
C ARG A 11 19.63 3.67 -16.84
N CYS A 12 20.96 3.64 -16.76
CA CYS A 12 21.71 3.69 -15.51
C CYS A 12 21.38 4.96 -14.69
N VAL A 13 21.31 6.13 -15.34
CA VAL A 13 20.91 7.39 -14.69
C VAL A 13 19.48 7.31 -14.14
N LEU A 14 18.53 6.74 -14.90
CA LEU A 14 17.15 6.55 -14.43
C LEU A 14 17.01 5.49 -13.33
N GLU A 15 17.89 4.49 -13.28
CA GLU A 15 17.91 3.47 -12.21
C GLU A 15 18.37 4.06 -10.86
N HIS A 16 19.32 5.00 -10.87
CA HIS A 16 19.78 5.71 -9.68
C HIS A 16 18.84 6.86 -9.25
N LEU A 17 17.96 7.33 -10.15
CA LEU A 17 16.93 8.32 -9.81
C LEU A 17 15.75 7.66 -9.07
N GLY A 18 15.52 8.09 -7.83
CA GLY A 18 14.38 7.67 -7.03
C GLY A 18 13.03 7.86 -7.75
N ALA A 19 12.14 6.87 -7.63
CA ALA A 19 11.02 6.67 -8.56
C ALA A 19 10.14 7.90 -8.80
N SER A 20 9.83 8.68 -7.77
CA SER A 20 9.01 9.91 -7.90
C SER A 20 9.66 10.97 -8.79
N ARG A 21 11.00 11.12 -8.73
CA ARG A 21 11.77 11.99 -9.66
C ARG A 21 11.80 11.39 -11.07
N ARG A 22 12.01 10.08 -11.19
CA ARG A 22 12.01 9.38 -12.48
C ARG A 22 10.67 9.57 -13.22
N ILE A 23 9.54 9.31 -12.55
CA ILE A 23 8.19 9.56 -13.08
C ILE A 23 8.05 11.00 -13.58
N HIS A 24 8.44 11.99 -12.77
CA HIS A 24 8.32 13.40 -13.11
C HIS A 24 9.11 13.78 -14.37
N ILE A 25 10.30 13.19 -14.55
CA ILE A 25 11.16 13.41 -15.73
C ILE A 25 10.60 12.68 -16.95
N THR A 26 10.27 11.39 -16.85
CA THR A 26 9.81 10.60 -18.00
C THR A 26 8.42 11.02 -18.48
N ALA A 27 7.53 11.51 -17.60
CA ALA A 27 6.24 12.09 -17.98
C ALA A 27 6.33 13.21 -19.03
N ARG A 28 7.51 13.84 -19.21
CA ARG A 28 7.77 14.89 -20.21
C ARG A 28 8.58 14.44 -21.43
N SER A 29 9.04 13.18 -21.49
CA SER A 29 9.82 12.67 -22.64
C SER A 29 9.32 11.29 -23.11
N PRO A 30 8.66 11.21 -24.28
CA PRO A 30 8.23 9.94 -24.87
C PRO A 30 9.38 8.95 -25.13
N VAL A 31 10.62 9.45 -25.29
CA VAL A 31 11.81 8.60 -25.40
C VAL A 31 12.07 7.88 -24.06
N LEU A 32 12.11 8.63 -22.95
CA LEU A 32 12.38 8.07 -21.63
C LEU A 32 11.26 7.13 -21.13
N GLN A 33 10.02 7.33 -21.58
CA GLN A 33 8.89 6.46 -21.21
C GLN A 33 9.06 5.02 -21.69
N LYS A 34 9.71 4.80 -22.85
CA LYS A 34 9.90 3.47 -23.46
C LYS A 34 10.68 2.50 -22.56
N PHE A 35 11.52 3.01 -21.67
CA PHE A 35 12.36 2.22 -20.76
C PHE A 35 12.17 2.56 -19.28
N GLU A 36 11.22 3.43 -18.91
CA GLU A 36 10.88 3.66 -17.50
C GLU A 36 10.26 2.42 -16.85
N LYS A 37 9.55 1.59 -17.63
CA LYS A 37 8.83 0.40 -17.11
C LYS A 37 9.71 -0.84 -16.92
N SER A 38 10.82 -0.96 -17.66
CA SER A 38 11.81 -2.03 -17.45
C SER A 38 12.72 -1.78 -16.23
N ILE A 39 12.71 -0.57 -15.68
CA ILE A 39 13.41 -0.21 -14.45
C ILE A 39 12.55 -0.60 -13.23
N PRO A 40 13.10 -1.36 -12.26
CA PRO A 40 12.40 -1.71 -11.02
C PRO A 40 11.77 -0.51 -10.30
N PHE A 41 10.51 -0.66 -9.92
CA PHE A 41 9.78 0.35 -9.17
C PHE A 41 9.98 0.12 -7.67
N ARG A 42 11.05 0.70 -7.13
CA ARG A 42 11.44 0.61 -5.72
C ARG A 42 11.00 1.87 -4.96
N VAL A 43 10.07 1.73 -4.01
CA VAL A 43 9.51 2.86 -3.25
C VAL A 43 9.34 2.52 -1.77
N SER A 44 9.56 3.52 -0.90
CA SER A 44 9.32 3.37 0.55
C SER A 44 7.84 3.34 0.91
N TYR A 45 6.99 3.94 0.09
CA TYR A 45 5.58 4.15 0.36
C TYR A 45 4.78 4.29 -0.94
N LEU A 46 3.66 3.57 -1.02
CA LEU A 46 2.67 3.64 -2.08
C LEU A 46 1.27 3.65 -1.45
N HIS A 47 0.42 4.57 -1.88
CA HIS A 47 -0.98 4.69 -1.43
C HIS A 47 -1.92 4.63 -2.63
N LEU A 48 -2.94 3.78 -2.56
CA LEU A 48 -3.93 3.54 -3.62
C LEU A 48 -5.36 3.75 -3.06
N ASN A 49 -6.06 4.79 -3.52
CA ASN A 49 -7.39 5.18 -3.06
C ASN A 49 -8.18 5.83 -4.22
N SER A 50 -9.49 5.59 -4.26
CA SER A 50 -10.44 6.13 -5.25
C SER A 50 -10.32 7.63 -5.56
N ARG A 51 -9.88 8.46 -4.59
CA ARG A 51 -9.73 9.92 -4.76
C ARG A 51 -8.31 10.37 -5.10
N PHE A 52 -7.28 9.60 -4.72
CA PHE A 52 -5.88 9.96 -4.96
C PHE A 52 -4.94 8.75 -4.88
N SER A 53 -3.82 8.84 -5.60
CA SER A 53 -2.70 7.91 -5.46
C SER A 53 -1.44 8.67 -5.04
N SER A 54 -0.61 8.08 -4.17
CA SER A 54 0.66 8.69 -3.73
C SER A 54 1.85 7.76 -3.88
N VAL A 55 2.96 8.28 -4.41
CA VAL A 55 4.25 7.62 -4.56
C VAL A 55 5.28 8.39 -3.74
N LYS A 56 5.53 7.92 -2.52
CA LYS A 56 6.23 8.63 -1.46
C LYS A 56 5.61 10.02 -1.18
N ASN A 57 6.14 11.06 -1.81
CA ASN A 57 5.81 12.47 -1.58
C ASN A 57 5.12 13.12 -2.80
N VAL A 58 5.02 12.42 -3.93
CA VAL A 58 4.29 12.85 -5.12
C VAL A 58 2.91 12.22 -5.07
N ARG A 59 1.86 13.06 -5.08
CA ARG A 59 0.46 12.66 -4.97
C ARG A 59 -0.30 13.16 -6.18
N ILE A 60 -1.07 12.30 -6.83
CA ILE A 60 -1.99 12.70 -7.91
C ILE A 60 -3.41 12.56 -7.37
N GLU A 61 -4.18 13.64 -7.47
CA GLU A 61 -5.56 13.73 -6.99
C GLU A 61 -6.53 13.81 -8.17
N VAL A 62 -7.64 13.09 -8.06
CA VAL A 62 -8.75 13.14 -9.02
C VAL A 62 -9.92 13.86 -8.35
N ASP A 63 -10.18 15.06 -8.84
CA ASP A 63 -11.43 15.79 -8.63
C ASP A 63 -12.33 15.60 -9.87
N TYR A 64 -13.63 15.90 -9.76
CA TYR A 64 -14.62 15.74 -10.82
C TYR A 64 -14.11 16.31 -12.16
N ASP A 65 -13.65 17.55 -12.14
CA ASP A 65 -13.32 18.32 -13.35
C ASP A 65 -11.81 18.45 -13.56
N ASN A 66 -10.97 17.97 -12.63
CA ASN A 66 -9.54 18.27 -12.59
C ASN A 66 -8.68 17.07 -12.16
N VAL A 67 -7.48 16.95 -12.75
CA VAL A 67 -6.37 16.20 -12.16
C VAL A 67 -5.39 17.18 -11.52
N GLY A 68 -5.14 17.03 -10.22
CA GLY A 68 -4.13 17.78 -9.46
C GLY A 68 -2.87 16.95 -9.24
N PHE A 69 -1.70 17.58 -9.32
CA PHE A 69 -0.40 16.98 -9.01
C PHE A 69 0.23 17.73 -7.85
N LYS A 70 0.45 17.05 -6.73
CA LYS A 70 1.09 17.58 -5.53
C LYS A 70 2.46 16.95 -5.28
N ASN A 71 3.38 17.71 -4.69
CA ASN A 71 4.71 17.27 -4.28
C ASN A 71 5.00 17.86 -2.90
N ASN A 72 5.32 17.02 -1.90
CA ASN A 72 5.40 17.42 -0.49
C ASN A 72 4.11 18.06 0.08
N GLY A 73 2.96 17.88 -0.59
CA GLY A 73 1.68 18.51 -0.25
C GLY A 73 1.34 19.76 -1.09
N GLU A 74 2.35 20.47 -1.59
CA GLU A 74 2.19 21.66 -2.44
C GLU A 74 1.64 21.29 -3.82
N GLU A 75 0.68 22.05 -4.37
CA GLU A 75 0.16 21.84 -5.72
C GLU A 75 1.15 22.36 -6.78
N VAL A 76 1.72 21.44 -7.57
CA VAL A 76 2.72 21.73 -8.61
C VAL A 76 2.03 22.07 -9.94
N CYS A 77 0.92 21.39 -10.26
CA CYS A 77 0.03 21.79 -11.34
C CYS A 77 -1.36 21.15 -11.21
N LYS A 78 -2.35 21.79 -11.81
CA LYS A 78 -3.73 21.30 -11.93
C LYS A 78 -4.19 21.45 -13.38
N ARG A 79 -4.89 20.44 -13.89
CA ARG A 79 -5.34 20.38 -15.29
C ARG A 79 -6.81 20.00 -15.34
N LYS A 80 -7.62 20.79 -16.04
CA LYS A 80 -9.01 20.44 -16.35
C LYS A 80 -9.05 19.18 -17.23
N ILE A 81 -9.96 18.27 -16.92
CA ILE A 81 -10.20 17.05 -17.70
C ILE A 81 -11.11 17.43 -18.89
N PRO A 82 -10.70 17.26 -20.16
CA PRO A 82 -11.53 17.57 -21.32
C PRO A 82 -12.64 16.54 -21.51
N ARG A 83 -13.73 16.67 -20.74
CA ARG A 83 -14.88 15.76 -20.76
C ARG A 83 -15.66 15.81 -22.08
N LYS A 84 -15.62 14.72 -22.85
CA LYS A 84 -16.58 14.48 -23.93
C LYS A 84 -17.90 13.96 -23.34
N ARG A 85 -18.80 14.89 -23.01
CA ARG A 85 -20.18 14.69 -22.47
C ARG A 85 -20.25 14.03 -21.08
N LYS A 86 -21.30 14.36 -20.31
CA LYS A 86 -21.44 13.98 -18.88
C LYS A 86 -21.69 12.47 -18.62
N HIS A 87 -21.87 11.66 -19.65
CA HIS A 87 -22.35 10.27 -19.54
C HIS A 87 -21.43 9.22 -20.19
N GLN A 88 -20.17 9.57 -20.53
CA GLN A 88 -19.27 8.69 -21.31
C GLN A 88 -17.95 8.32 -20.59
N GLN A 89 -17.85 8.54 -19.29
CA GLN A 89 -16.73 8.05 -18.48
C GLN A 89 -17.28 7.41 -17.20
N GLU A 90 -16.80 6.20 -16.90
CA GLU A 90 -17.08 5.52 -15.63
C GLU A 90 -16.59 6.34 -14.44
N PHE A 91 -17.29 6.21 -13.31
CA PHE A 91 -16.79 6.71 -12.03
C PHE A 91 -15.45 6.02 -11.73
N GLY A 92 -14.39 6.80 -11.52
CA GLY A 92 -13.02 6.28 -11.35
C GLY A 92 -12.20 6.07 -12.63
N TYR A 93 -12.69 6.42 -13.83
CA TYR A 93 -11.89 6.32 -15.07
C TYR A 93 -10.47 6.95 -14.98
N PRO A 94 -10.27 8.13 -14.35
CA PRO A 94 -8.93 8.69 -14.15
C PRO A 94 -8.07 7.90 -13.16
N ILE A 95 -8.64 7.27 -12.12
CA ILE A 95 -7.86 6.53 -11.10
C ILE A 95 -7.40 5.17 -11.65
N LYS A 96 -8.24 4.44 -12.40
CA LYS A 96 -7.85 3.26 -13.19
C LYS A 96 -6.63 3.56 -14.08
N THR A 97 -6.66 4.72 -14.74
CA THR A 97 -5.56 5.21 -15.59
C THR A 97 -4.27 5.48 -14.79
N MET A 98 -4.38 6.00 -13.55
CA MET A 98 -3.22 6.22 -12.67
C MET A 98 -2.62 4.92 -12.14
N TYR A 99 -3.45 3.95 -11.74
CA TYR A 99 -2.97 2.62 -11.34
C TYR A 99 -2.22 1.93 -12.48
N LYS A 100 -2.78 1.93 -13.69
CA LYS A 100 -2.12 1.45 -14.91
C LYS A 100 -0.84 2.22 -15.25
N TYR A 101 -0.79 3.53 -15.03
CA TYR A 101 0.42 4.33 -15.25
C TYR A 101 1.53 4.05 -14.23
N PHE A 102 1.21 3.86 -12.95
CA PHE A 102 2.21 3.60 -11.92
C PHE A 102 2.72 2.16 -11.93
N LEU A 103 1.82 1.18 -12.06
CA LEU A 103 2.10 -0.25 -11.84
C LEU A 103 2.14 -1.05 -13.15
N GLY A 104 1.34 -0.67 -14.15
CA GLY A 104 1.20 -1.40 -15.41
C GLY A 104 2.50 -1.46 -16.24
N GLY A 105 2.68 -2.59 -16.92
CA GLY A 105 3.83 -2.85 -17.79
C GLY A 105 5.17 -3.09 -17.07
N ARG A 106 5.16 -3.24 -15.74
CA ARG A 106 6.38 -3.51 -14.95
C ARG A 106 6.51 -4.98 -14.58
N SER A 107 7.72 -5.51 -14.65
CA SER A 107 8.09 -6.85 -14.19
C SER A 107 8.64 -6.92 -12.76
N CYS A 108 8.92 -5.77 -12.13
CA CYS A 108 9.47 -5.71 -10.77
C CYS A 108 8.96 -4.47 -10.02
N ILE A 109 8.22 -4.70 -8.94
CA ILE A 109 7.62 -3.68 -8.08
C ILE A 109 7.92 -4.05 -6.63
N LEU A 110 8.70 -3.20 -5.93
CA LEU A 110 9.13 -3.41 -4.55
C LEU A 110 8.67 -2.21 -3.70
N VAL A 111 7.78 -2.45 -2.74
CA VAL A 111 7.16 -1.40 -1.91
C VAL A 111 7.41 -1.69 -0.43
N ASN A 112 7.98 -0.76 0.34
CA ASN A 112 8.16 -1.02 1.77
C ASN A 112 6.83 -0.99 2.55
N ARG A 113 5.99 0.04 2.38
CA ARG A 113 4.63 0.08 2.93
C ARG A 113 3.62 0.41 1.84
N LEU A 114 2.64 -0.48 1.67
CA LEU A 114 1.53 -0.36 0.72
C LEU A 114 0.24 -0.08 1.49
N GLU A 115 -0.33 1.10 1.29
CA GLU A 115 -1.67 1.47 1.74
C GLU A 115 -2.68 1.25 0.62
N ILE A 116 -3.76 0.51 0.88
CA ILE A 116 -4.88 0.32 -0.06
C ILE A 116 -6.22 0.63 0.63
N PHE A 117 -6.93 1.62 0.09
CA PHE A 117 -8.29 2.00 0.48
C PHE A 117 -9.18 2.11 -0.76
N GLU A 118 -9.05 1.12 -1.64
CA GLU A 118 -9.73 0.99 -2.91
C GLU A 118 -10.18 -0.47 -3.09
N ARG A 119 -11.35 -0.70 -3.69
CA ARG A 119 -11.84 -2.06 -3.96
C ARG A 119 -11.17 -2.62 -5.21
N VAL A 120 -10.79 -3.90 -5.23
CA VAL A 120 -10.06 -4.52 -6.36
C VAL A 120 -10.75 -4.32 -7.71
N GLN A 121 -12.08 -4.42 -7.75
CA GLN A 121 -12.91 -4.14 -8.94
C GLN A 121 -12.68 -2.76 -9.58
N ASN A 122 -12.24 -1.77 -8.80
CA ASN A 122 -11.95 -0.41 -9.26
C ASN A 122 -10.49 -0.24 -9.71
N MET A 123 -9.60 -1.17 -9.36
CA MET A 123 -8.16 -1.02 -9.61
C MET A 123 -7.77 -1.35 -11.06
N ASP A 124 -8.50 -2.24 -11.73
CA ASP A 124 -8.30 -2.59 -13.15
C ASP A 124 -6.83 -2.99 -13.44
N LEU A 125 -6.32 -3.91 -12.60
CA LEU A 125 -4.95 -4.42 -12.64
C LEU A 125 -4.89 -5.76 -13.38
N SER A 126 -3.74 -6.05 -13.99
CA SER A 126 -3.49 -7.30 -14.71
C SER A 126 -3.15 -8.44 -13.74
N ASP A 127 -3.68 -9.64 -13.97
CA ASP A 127 -3.57 -10.80 -13.06
C ASP A 127 -2.12 -11.26 -12.81
N ASN A 128 -1.26 -11.02 -13.80
CA ASN A 128 0.18 -11.28 -13.76
C ASN A 128 0.99 -10.11 -13.14
N LEU A 129 0.34 -9.13 -12.52
CA LEU A 129 0.98 -8.14 -11.65
C LEU A 129 1.38 -8.78 -10.31
N LYS A 130 2.64 -8.61 -9.90
CA LYS A 130 3.13 -8.99 -8.58
C LYS A 130 3.89 -7.83 -7.93
N ILE A 131 3.47 -7.48 -6.72
CA ILE A 131 4.04 -6.43 -5.89
C ILE A 131 4.68 -7.10 -4.67
N GLN A 132 6.00 -7.00 -4.52
CA GLN A 132 6.64 -7.45 -3.29
C GLN A 132 6.51 -6.35 -2.22
N VAL A 133 5.92 -6.68 -1.08
CA VAL A 133 5.67 -5.73 0.02
C VAL A 133 6.32 -6.17 1.33
N ASN A 134 6.86 -5.24 2.11
CA ASN A 134 7.22 -5.51 3.51
C ASN A 134 6.06 -5.27 4.46
N GLN A 135 5.17 -4.32 4.17
CA GLN A 135 4.05 -3.93 5.03
C GLN A 135 2.81 -3.67 4.18
N LEU A 136 1.68 -4.25 4.58
CA LEU A 136 0.36 -4.03 3.97
C LEU A 136 -0.55 -3.34 5.00
N ASP A 137 -1.28 -2.33 4.55
CA ASP A 137 -2.10 -1.47 5.39
C ASP A 137 -3.43 -1.16 4.66
N THR A 138 -4.54 -1.48 5.31
CA THR A 138 -5.91 -1.24 4.81
C THR A 138 -6.89 -1.16 5.96
N ASP A 139 -8.00 -0.46 5.77
CA ASP A 139 -9.15 -0.47 6.68
C ASP A 139 -10.29 -1.37 6.16
N CYS A 140 -9.98 -2.27 5.21
CA CYS A 140 -10.91 -3.25 4.64
C CYS A 140 -10.66 -4.65 5.22
N HIS A 141 -11.68 -5.27 5.83
CA HIS A 141 -11.56 -6.63 6.40
C HIS A 141 -11.38 -7.71 5.33
N GLU A 142 -11.94 -7.52 4.15
CA GLU A 142 -11.75 -8.36 2.96
C GLU A 142 -10.32 -8.26 2.36
N PHE A 143 -9.28 -7.99 3.16
CA PHE A 143 -7.90 -7.73 2.68
C PHE A 143 -7.32 -8.89 1.85
N SER A 144 -7.88 -10.10 2.03
CA SER A 144 -7.59 -11.28 1.22
C SER A 144 -7.76 -11.04 -0.29
N GLN A 145 -8.65 -10.12 -0.69
CA GLN A 145 -8.86 -9.73 -2.09
C GLN A 145 -7.60 -9.13 -2.75
N TYR A 146 -6.68 -8.55 -1.97
CA TYR A 146 -5.46 -7.93 -2.49
C TYR A 146 -4.32 -8.93 -2.71
N LEU A 147 -4.36 -10.09 -2.04
CA LEU A 147 -3.29 -11.10 -2.07
C LEU A 147 -2.95 -11.63 -3.47
N PRO A 148 -3.88 -11.76 -4.44
CA PRO A 148 -3.55 -12.09 -5.83
C PRO A 148 -2.54 -11.15 -6.49
N PHE A 149 -2.44 -9.88 -6.06
CA PHE A 149 -1.47 -8.92 -6.62
C PHE A 149 -0.15 -8.85 -5.83
N ILE A 150 -0.03 -9.60 -4.73
CA ILE A 150 1.17 -9.64 -3.88
C ILE A 150 2.12 -10.76 -4.35
N ASP A 151 3.43 -10.47 -4.38
CA ASP A 151 4.48 -11.49 -4.64
C ASP A 151 4.61 -12.40 -3.42
N SER A 152 4.77 -13.71 -3.61
CA SER A 152 4.88 -14.67 -2.50
C SER A 152 6.09 -14.42 -1.57
N LYS A 153 7.13 -13.73 -2.04
CA LYS A 153 8.28 -13.27 -1.25
C LYS A 153 7.96 -12.10 -0.30
N SER A 154 6.69 -11.71 -0.21
CA SER A 154 6.18 -10.76 0.78
C SER A 154 5.77 -11.43 2.09
N PHE A 155 5.62 -12.76 2.10
CA PHE A 155 5.09 -13.50 3.25
C PHE A 155 6.20 -14.19 4.06
N PRO A 156 6.11 -14.19 5.41
CA PRO A 156 5.22 -13.33 6.20
C PRO A 156 5.59 -11.85 6.01
N PHE A 157 4.59 -10.97 6.04
CA PHE A 157 4.81 -9.53 6.11
C PHE A 157 5.64 -9.14 7.35
N LYS A 158 6.12 -7.89 7.41
CA LYS A 158 6.75 -7.30 8.60
C LYS A 158 5.77 -6.48 9.45
N LYS A 159 4.68 -6.00 8.85
CA LYS A 159 3.47 -5.49 9.52
C LYS A 159 2.28 -5.72 8.59
N LEU A 160 1.19 -6.23 9.15
CA LEU A 160 -0.14 -6.16 8.55
C LEU A 160 -0.98 -5.20 9.40
N ARG A 161 -1.70 -4.29 8.75
CA ARG A 161 -2.86 -3.60 9.31
C ARG A 161 -4.05 -3.89 8.38
N THR A 162 -5.14 -4.37 8.99
CA THR A 162 -6.42 -4.67 8.36
C THR A 162 -7.52 -4.31 9.36
N ALA A 163 -8.73 -4.04 8.87
CA ALA A 163 -9.89 -4.16 9.74
C ALA A 163 -10.17 -5.64 10.06
N ILE A 164 -10.89 -5.89 11.14
CA ILE A 164 -11.43 -7.21 11.53
C ILE A 164 -12.94 -7.05 11.61
N ASN A 165 -13.68 -7.96 10.97
CA ASN A 165 -15.14 -8.00 10.96
C ASN A 165 -15.69 -9.13 11.85
N GLY A 166 -14.99 -10.27 11.90
CA GLY A 166 -15.36 -11.41 12.75
C GLY A 166 -14.14 -12.22 13.23
N PRO A 167 -14.33 -13.15 14.18
CA PRO A 167 -13.25 -14.02 14.66
C PRO A 167 -12.58 -14.84 13.55
N GLU A 168 -13.33 -15.19 12.50
CA GLU A 168 -12.85 -15.93 11.32
C GLU A 168 -11.72 -15.21 10.55
N ASP A 169 -11.59 -13.89 10.66
CA ASP A 169 -10.49 -13.14 10.04
C ASP A 169 -9.12 -13.48 10.68
N PHE A 170 -9.11 -13.99 11.92
CA PHE A 170 -7.88 -14.41 12.61
C PHE A 170 -7.39 -15.79 12.14
N ASP A 171 -8.29 -16.67 11.71
CA ASP A 171 -7.96 -18.00 11.17
C ASP A 171 -7.31 -17.92 9.78
N HIS A 172 -7.45 -16.78 9.08
CA HIS A 172 -6.81 -16.55 7.80
C HIS A 172 -5.26 -16.71 7.91
N PRO A 173 -4.60 -17.54 7.07
CA PRO A 173 -3.20 -17.93 7.29
C PRO A 173 -2.20 -16.78 7.45
N VAL A 174 -2.42 -15.66 6.75
CA VAL A 174 -1.56 -14.47 6.83
C VAL A 174 -1.64 -13.78 8.20
N CYS A 175 -2.80 -13.84 8.86
CA CYS A 175 -3.03 -13.34 10.22
C CYS A 175 -2.44 -14.32 11.24
N SER A 176 -2.75 -15.61 11.11
CA SER A 176 -2.31 -16.68 12.00
C SER A 176 -0.78 -16.71 12.22
N ILE A 177 0.01 -16.52 11.15
CA ILE A 177 1.49 -16.47 11.23
C ILE A 177 2.02 -15.25 12.02
N HIS A 178 1.31 -14.11 11.99
CA HIS A 178 1.71 -12.94 12.79
C HIS A 178 1.34 -13.07 14.26
N LEU A 179 0.18 -13.67 14.53
CA LEU A 179 -0.36 -13.75 15.88
C LEU A 179 0.37 -14.83 16.70
N THR A 180 0.73 -15.96 16.08
CA THR A 180 1.56 -17.02 16.67
C THR A 180 2.91 -16.52 17.17
N ALA A 181 3.58 -15.61 16.45
CA ALA A 181 4.83 -14.99 16.89
C ALA A 181 4.72 -14.10 18.14
N LEU A 182 3.50 -13.79 18.59
CA LEU A 182 3.23 -12.97 19.78
C LEU A 182 2.47 -13.73 20.89
N PHE A 183 2.08 -15.00 20.66
CA PHE A 183 1.47 -15.84 21.69
C PHE A 183 2.56 -16.48 22.56
N ILE A 184 2.59 -16.15 23.85
CA ILE A 184 3.36 -16.92 24.84
C ILE A 184 2.58 -18.22 25.11
N PRO A 185 3.20 -19.42 25.09
CA PRO A 185 2.51 -20.69 25.30
C PRO A 185 1.75 -20.80 26.64
N ASN A 186 0.72 -21.67 26.63
CA ASN A 186 -0.10 -22.10 27.78
C ASN A 186 -0.92 -21.04 28.52
N LEU A 187 -0.75 -19.75 28.20
CA LEU A 187 -1.36 -18.65 28.93
C LEU A 187 -1.83 -17.53 27.97
N PRO A 188 -2.74 -16.63 28.38
CA PRO A 188 -3.70 -16.09 27.43
C PRO A 188 -3.91 -14.55 27.44
N ARG A 189 -4.57 -14.01 26.41
CA ARG A 189 -4.76 -12.58 26.07
C ARG A 189 -6.26 -12.22 25.89
N PHE A 190 -6.86 -11.37 26.76
CA PHE A 190 -8.27 -10.87 26.93
C PHE A 190 -9.30 -11.65 27.80
N SER A 191 -9.34 -11.45 29.14
CA SER A 191 -10.37 -12.00 30.08
C SER A 191 -11.68 -11.26 29.99
N ILE A 192 -12.27 -11.41 28.82
CA ILE A 192 -13.60 -11.96 28.68
C ILE A 192 -13.51 -13.42 29.19
N PRO A 193 -13.98 -13.73 30.42
CA PRO A 193 -13.93 -15.09 30.91
C PRO A 193 -15.05 -15.88 30.22
N ILE A 194 -14.70 -16.78 29.30
CA ILE A 194 -15.68 -17.72 28.71
C ILE A 194 -16.25 -18.61 29.83
N ASP A 195 -15.39 -19.00 30.77
CA ASP A 195 -15.73 -19.22 32.18
C ASP A 195 -14.64 -18.59 33.08
N GLY A 196 -14.87 -18.64 34.41
CA GLY A 196 -14.05 -17.96 35.42
C GLY A 196 -12.58 -18.39 35.55
N ASN A 197 -12.10 -19.39 34.81
CA ASN A 197 -10.70 -19.88 34.88
C ASN A 197 -9.73 -19.18 33.92
N ALA A 198 -10.24 -18.29 33.05
CA ALA A 198 -9.49 -17.77 31.91
C ALA A 198 -8.53 -16.61 32.32
N LYS A 199 -7.21 -16.86 32.30
CA LYS A 199 -6.13 -15.96 32.80
C LYS A 199 -5.73 -14.81 31.86
N ILE A 200 -6.67 -14.38 31.05
CA ILE A 200 -6.48 -13.82 29.70
C ILE A 200 -6.36 -12.27 29.82
N ILE A 201 -5.38 -11.54 29.23
CA ILE A 201 -5.29 -10.03 29.38
C ILE A 201 -5.31 -9.22 28.07
N ILE A 202 -6.15 -8.17 28.04
CA ILE A 202 -6.24 -7.16 26.96
C ILE A 202 -5.74 -5.80 27.51
N TYR A 203 -5.31 -4.89 26.64
CA TYR A 203 -5.39 -3.46 26.91
C TYR A 203 -5.38 -2.66 25.59
N GLY A 204 -6.09 -1.54 25.56
CA GLY A 204 -5.92 -0.54 24.50
C GLY A 204 -4.68 0.31 24.78
N VAL A 205 -3.98 0.72 23.73
CA VAL A 205 -2.93 1.75 23.78
C VAL A 205 -3.26 2.87 22.82
N GLU A 206 -3.09 4.10 23.29
CA GLU A 206 -3.16 5.30 22.48
C GLU A 206 -1.80 5.52 21.79
N VAL A 207 -1.83 5.71 20.47
CA VAL A 207 -0.65 5.85 19.61
C VAL A 207 -0.81 7.13 18.80
N SER A 208 -0.24 8.21 19.32
CA SER A 208 -0.19 9.51 18.66
C SER A 208 0.83 9.50 17.51
N ASP A 209 0.33 9.57 16.29
CA ASP A 209 1.10 9.76 15.05
C ASP A 209 0.72 11.13 14.46
N ARG A 210 1.52 11.64 13.52
CA ARG A 210 1.62 13.08 13.18
C ARG A 210 0.41 13.73 12.47
N SER A 211 -0.80 13.18 12.62
CA SER A 211 -2.04 13.81 12.16
C SER A 211 -3.26 13.51 13.03
N GLU A 212 -3.34 12.35 13.69
CA GLU A 212 -4.49 11.92 14.49
C GLU A 212 -4.06 10.97 15.62
N ASP A 213 -4.69 11.09 16.78
CA ASP A 213 -4.57 10.14 17.89
C ASP A 213 -5.40 8.87 17.59
N ARG A 214 -4.83 7.69 17.83
CA ARG A 214 -5.43 6.41 17.42
C ARG A 214 -5.27 5.35 18.51
N PHE A 215 -6.25 4.46 18.64
CA PHE A 215 -6.23 3.36 19.61
C PHE A 215 -5.87 2.03 18.91
N GLU A 216 -4.84 1.33 19.39
CA GLU A 216 -4.48 -0.04 18.99
C GLU A 216 -4.79 -1.01 20.15
N LEU A 217 -5.22 -2.25 19.85
CA LEU A 217 -5.51 -3.29 20.87
C LEU A 217 -4.31 -4.23 21.06
N LEU A 218 -3.70 -4.21 22.26
CA LEU A 218 -2.55 -5.06 22.62
C LEU A 218 -2.95 -6.27 23.47
N VAL A 219 -2.93 -7.42 22.81
CA VAL A 219 -3.17 -8.76 23.38
C VAL A 219 -1.91 -9.26 24.11
N LYS A 220 -1.94 -9.41 25.45
CA LYS A 220 -0.77 -9.84 26.26
C LYS A 220 -1.07 -11.02 27.21
N VAL A 221 -0.12 -11.94 27.28
CA VAL A 221 -0.10 -13.12 28.16
C VAL A 221 0.58 -12.82 29.50
N VAL A 222 0.11 -13.46 30.60
CA VAL A 222 0.73 -13.41 31.94
C VAL A 222 0.89 -14.81 32.53
N SER A 223 2.05 -15.12 33.13
CA SER A 223 2.30 -16.34 33.90
C SER A 223 2.34 -16.10 35.41
N ASN A 224 2.08 -17.15 36.18
CA ASN A 224 2.24 -17.18 37.63
C ASN A 224 3.52 -17.93 37.98
N ASP A 225 4.66 -17.27 37.77
CA ASP A 225 5.92 -17.53 38.47
C ASP A 225 6.26 -16.20 39.15
N VAL A 226 6.49 -16.11 40.45
CA VAL A 226 7.29 -17.00 41.30
C VAL A 226 6.49 -17.65 42.43
N SER A 227 6.83 -18.89 42.77
CA SER A 227 6.42 -19.56 44.01
C SER A 227 7.40 -19.26 45.15
N ASN A 228 6.91 -18.64 46.23
CA ASN A 228 7.36 -18.77 47.62
C ASN A 228 6.35 -18.07 48.53
#